data_AF-A0A971CGN6-F1
#
_entry.id   AF-A0A971CGN6-F1
#
_cell.length_a   1.000
_cell.length_b   1.000
_cell.length_c   1.000
_cell.angle_alpha   90.00
_cell.angle_beta   90.00
_cell.angle_gamma   90.00
#
_symmetry.space_group_name_H-M   'P 1'
#
loop_
_entity.id
_entity.type
_entity.pdbx_description
1 polymer ?
#
loop_
_entity_poly.entity_id
_entity_poly.type
_entity_poly.pdbx_seq_one_letter_code
_entity_poly.pdbx_strand_id
1 'polypeptide(L)'
;MKFARNIILSALIMSMFAAMVPATALSSSADSSEETCIAIYGPYSDIKGGWFEKWVKSYGCTDIFSNEEGRFYPERSITRMEFARMLHNALNIEINYFAPTDISEYYNDVKSGDTGANELYDLVTCGIIDTKGSFGPSEKLDRDEMSHYIMNAFYYLSGEDYAIAVSDIKAFADDSEIREAYKNDIYRSAILGLVNGRGDGFVKPRGDATRAEAVTVAGRLAELVKEQKSNVVVKASAKEDKGELNLSVSIVNNTDKTVVIEHGYGQLFDFTIQDKNGEQLYHWAADKLFPMMIMWTKIAPGEEAVFSDKVEPEVYSCIKNEIAAVKAYITGTSSDFKINSEGYIVSDISLKAMS
;
A
#
# COMPACT_ATOMS: atom_id res chain seq x y z
N MET A 1 -26.28 42.31 11.77
CA MET A 1 -25.88 43.28 10.71
C MET A 1 -26.03 42.60 9.37
N LYS A 2 -26.52 43.32 8.37
CA LYS A 2 -26.94 42.82 7.05
C LYS A 2 -25.77 42.20 6.28
N PHE A 3 -25.83 40.89 5.99
CA PHE A 3 -24.96 40.27 4.99
C PHE A 3 -25.53 40.57 3.60
N ALA A 4 -24.83 41.40 2.84
CA ALA A 4 -25.07 41.55 1.42
C ALA A 4 -24.51 40.30 0.72
N ARG A 5 -25.41 39.52 0.09
CA ARG A 5 -25.06 38.40 -0.79
C ARG A 5 -24.56 38.97 -2.11
N ASN A 6 -23.24 39.02 -2.29
CA ASN A 6 -22.64 39.07 -3.61
C ASN A 6 -22.31 37.63 -4.02
N ILE A 7 -23.10 37.09 -4.95
CA ILE A 7 -22.81 35.80 -5.60
C ILE A 7 -21.76 36.11 -6.67
N ILE A 8 -20.51 35.75 -6.41
CA ILE A 8 -19.45 35.78 -7.43
C ILE A 8 -19.39 34.36 -8.01
N LEU A 9 -19.74 34.23 -9.30
CA LEU A 9 -19.51 33.02 -10.08
C LEU A 9 -17.99 32.88 -10.30
N SER A 10 -17.31 32.09 -9.50
CA SER A 10 -15.91 31.73 -9.75
C SER A 10 -15.85 30.64 -10.81
N ALA A 11 -15.28 30.96 -11.97
CA ALA A 11 -15.08 30.02 -13.07
C ALA A 11 -14.09 28.91 -12.64
N LEU A 12 -14.45 27.67 -12.92
CA LEU A 12 -13.62 26.49 -12.70
C LEU A 12 -12.49 26.51 -13.75
N ILE A 13 -11.32 27.04 -13.41
CA ILE A 13 -10.15 27.06 -14.30
C ILE A 13 -9.49 25.68 -14.22
N MET A 14 -9.87 24.80 -15.15
CA MET A 14 -9.18 23.52 -15.36
C MET A 14 -7.97 23.78 -16.25
N SER A 15 -6.80 24.06 -15.67
CA SER A 15 -5.55 24.15 -16.43
C SER A 15 -4.88 22.79 -16.51
N MET A 16 -5.16 22.01 -17.57
CA MET A 16 -4.30 20.88 -17.96
C MET A 16 -3.01 21.45 -18.56
N PHE A 17 -1.94 21.54 -17.76
CA PHE A 17 -0.59 21.73 -18.29
C PHE A 17 0.09 20.37 -18.40
N ALA A 18 0.17 19.81 -19.61
CA ALA A 18 1.09 18.73 -19.92
C ALA A 18 2.51 19.32 -20.04
N ALA A 19 3.19 19.50 -18.89
CA ALA A 19 4.57 19.96 -18.88
C ALA A 19 5.52 18.77 -18.94
N MET A 20 6.11 18.53 -20.11
CA MET A 20 7.18 17.55 -20.30
C MET A 20 8.50 18.18 -19.80
N VAL A 21 8.86 17.94 -18.54
CA VAL A 21 10.12 18.44 -17.95
C VAL A 21 11.21 17.34 -18.05
N PRO A 22 12.40 17.63 -18.59
CA PRO A 22 13.51 16.68 -18.58
C PRO A 22 14.00 16.47 -17.14
N ALA A 23 14.10 15.19 -16.73
CA ALA A 23 14.64 14.80 -15.43
C ALA A 23 16.15 15.10 -15.36
N THR A 24 16.53 16.26 -14.84
CA THR A 24 17.89 16.49 -14.34
C THR A 24 17.94 16.21 -12.86
N ALA A 25 18.72 15.20 -12.51
CA ALA A 25 18.94 14.70 -11.17
C ALA A 25 19.36 15.80 -10.19
N LEU A 26 18.64 15.92 -9.07
CA LEU A 26 19.16 16.52 -7.84
C LEU A 26 19.31 15.41 -6.79
N SER A 27 20.52 15.38 -6.24
CA SER A 27 20.96 14.53 -5.14
C SER A 27 20.03 14.60 -3.94
N SER A 28 19.49 13.47 -3.52
CA SER A 28 18.75 13.32 -2.28
C SER A 28 19.71 13.26 -1.09
N SER A 29 19.60 14.22 -0.17
CA SER A 29 20.01 14.04 1.21
C SER A 29 19.01 13.09 1.88
N ALA A 30 19.51 11.93 2.29
CA ALA A 30 18.74 10.90 2.98
C ALA A 30 18.16 11.44 4.30
N ASP A 31 16.84 11.40 4.42
CA ASP A 31 16.14 11.42 5.70
C ASP A 31 15.57 10.02 5.91
N SER A 32 16.01 9.36 6.98
CA SER A 32 15.86 7.94 7.24
C SER A 32 14.80 7.72 8.31
N SER A 33 13.63 7.22 7.90
CA SER A 33 12.67 6.53 8.77
C SER A 33 12.01 5.36 8.03
N GLU A 34 12.82 4.60 7.30
CA GLU A 34 12.47 3.24 6.87
C GLU A 34 12.97 2.27 7.95
N GLU A 35 12.11 1.87 8.89
CA GLU A 35 12.36 0.65 9.67
C GLU A 35 12.04 -0.57 8.78
N THR A 36 12.87 -0.75 7.76
CA THR A 36 13.04 -2.05 7.10
C THR A 36 13.81 -2.95 8.07
N CYS A 37 13.44 -4.24 8.14
CA CYS A 37 14.13 -5.28 8.91
C CYS A 37 15.62 -4.97 9.09
N ILE A 38 16.01 -4.45 10.25
CA ILE A 38 17.42 -4.32 10.58
C ILE A 38 17.93 -5.75 10.63
N ALA A 39 18.78 -6.12 9.67
CA ALA A 39 19.50 -7.38 9.68
C ALA A 39 20.43 -7.39 10.91
N ILE A 40 19.91 -7.80 12.07
CA ILE A 40 20.65 -7.79 13.34
C ILE A 40 21.73 -8.89 13.38
N TYR A 41 21.79 -9.80 12.40
CA TYR A 41 22.92 -10.70 12.20
C TYR A 41 23.27 -10.79 10.70
N GLY A 42 24.56 -10.91 10.39
CA GLY A 42 25.14 -10.81 9.05
C GLY A 42 24.53 -11.75 7.99
N PRO A 43 24.83 -11.53 6.69
CA PRO A 43 24.16 -12.22 5.60
C PRO A 43 24.34 -13.74 5.72
N TYR A 44 23.27 -14.49 5.45
CA TYR A 44 23.30 -15.95 5.43
C TYR A 44 24.46 -16.47 4.56
N SER A 45 25.18 -17.46 5.06
CA SER A 45 26.38 -17.98 4.39
C SER A 45 26.09 -18.85 3.16
N ASP A 46 24.87 -19.39 3.05
CA ASP A 46 24.49 -20.42 2.06
C ASP A 46 23.48 -19.93 1.01
N ILE A 47 23.42 -18.62 0.75
CA ILE A 47 22.47 -18.04 -0.23
C ILE A 47 23.11 -17.58 -1.54
N LYS A 48 24.44 -17.48 -1.60
CA LYS A 48 25.17 -16.90 -2.74
C LYS A 48 24.96 -17.70 -4.03
N GLY A 49 24.58 -17.03 -5.11
CA GLY A 49 24.34 -17.60 -6.43
C GLY A 49 22.98 -18.28 -6.60
N GLY A 50 22.15 -18.32 -5.55
CA GLY A 50 20.80 -18.88 -5.61
C GLY A 50 19.82 -17.94 -6.31
N TRP A 51 18.83 -18.50 -7.02
CA TRP A 51 17.76 -17.73 -7.65
C TRP A 51 16.89 -16.95 -6.62
N PHE A 52 16.91 -17.40 -5.36
CA PHE A 52 16.24 -16.80 -4.22
C PHE A 52 17.09 -15.75 -3.48
N GLU A 53 18.37 -15.59 -3.83
CA GLU A 53 19.34 -14.78 -3.06
C GLU A 53 18.83 -13.36 -2.80
N LYS A 54 18.28 -12.70 -3.83
CA LYS A 54 17.76 -11.34 -3.71
C LYS A 54 16.62 -11.25 -2.71
N TRP A 55 15.73 -12.24 -2.71
CA TRP A 55 14.56 -12.27 -1.85
C TRP A 55 14.95 -12.54 -0.40
N VAL A 56 15.92 -13.43 -0.18
CA VAL A 56 16.46 -13.66 1.16
C VAL A 56 17.16 -12.42 1.70
N LYS A 57 17.86 -11.65 0.86
CA LYS A 57 18.50 -10.39 1.29
C LYS A 57 17.49 -9.32 1.70
N SER A 58 16.34 -9.25 1.03
CA SER A 58 15.33 -8.22 1.32
C SER A 58 14.31 -8.64 2.39
N TYR A 59 13.95 -9.92 2.43
CA TYR A 59 12.81 -10.45 3.22
C TYR A 59 13.17 -11.64 4.11
N GLY A 60 14.46 -11.99 4.20
CA GLY A 60 14.91 -13.08 5.08
C GLY A 60 15.03 -12.62 6.53
N CYS A 61 14.19 -13.17 7.40
CA CYS A 61 14.20 -12.85 8.84
C CYS A 61 15.15 -13.80 9.60
N THR A 62 16.24 -13.28 10.15
CA THR A 62 17.27 -14.10 10.83
C THR A 62 16.77 -14.72 12.13
N ASP A 63 15.85 -14.07 12.83
CA ASP A 63 15.17 -14.61 14.03
C ASP A 63 14.23 -15.79 13.70
N ILE A 64 13.78 -15.91 12.44
CA ILE A 64 12.93 -17.01 11.98
C ILE A 64 13.79 -18.14 11.42
N PHE A 65 14.76 -17.81 10.56
CA PHE A 65 15.43 -18.83 9.74
C PHE A 65 16.86 -19.15 10.17
N SER A 66 17.58 -18.20 10.79
CA SER A 66 18.98 -18.40 11.13
C SER A 66 19.12 -19.33 12.32
N ASN A 67 20.06 -20.28 12.20
CA ASN A 67 20.62 -20.95 13.36
C ASN A 67 21.83 -20.15 13.91
N GLU A 68 22.45 -20.65 14.97
CA GLU A 68 23.68 -20.10 15.58
C GLU A 68 24.86 -20.01 14.57
N GLU A 69 24.79 -20.72 13.45
CA GLU A 69 25.82 -20.78 12.41
C GLU A 69 25.59 -19.79 11.25
N GLY A 70 24.51 -18.99 11.28
CA GLY A 70 24.24 -18.00 10.22
C GLY A 70 23.81 -18.61 8.88
N ARG A 71 23.06 -19.72 8.90
CA ARG A 71 22.60 -20.43 7.69
C ARG A 71 21.09 -20.31 7.46
N PHE A 72 20.68 -20.18 6.19
CA PHE A 72 19.28 -20.06 5.77
C PHE A 72 18.61 -21.42 5.51
N TYR A 73 19.37 -22.39 4.98
CA TYR A 73 18.86 -23.70 4.54
C TYR A 73 17.75 -23.59 3.47
N PRO A 74 18.08 -23.12 2.25
CA PRO A 74 17.10 -22.80 1.22
C PRO A 74 16.18 -23.97 0.83
N GLU A 75 16.71 -25.19 0.83
CA GLU A 75 15.98 -26.41 0.42
C GLU A 75 15.18 -27.06 1.56
N ARG A 76 15.25 -26.52 2.79
CA ARG A 76 14.51 -27.08 3.93
C ARG A 76 13.02 -26.75 3.77
N SER A 77 12.15 -27.73 4.00
CA SER A 77 10.70 -27.50 4.10
C SER A 77 10.40 -26.49 5.21
N ILE A 78 9.66 -25.44 4.89
CA ILE A 78 9.20 -24.41 5.83
C ILE A 78 8.05 -24.95 6.68
N THR A 79 7.94 -24.53 7.94
CA THR A 79 6.75 -24.83 8.75
C THR A 79 5.66 -23.78 8.55
N ARG A 80 4.41 -24.11 8.89
CA ARG A 80 3.30 -23.14 8.84
C ARG A 80 3.59 -21.89 9.68
N MET A 81 4.11 -22.05 10.90
CA MET A 81 4.42 -20.90 11.76
C MET A 81 5.59 -20.07 11.23
N GLU A 82 6.63 -20.71 10.66
CA GLU A 82 7.73 -19.99 10.03
C GLU A 82 7.24 -19.13 8.84
N PHE A 83 6.34 -19.68 8.03
CA PHE A 83 5.75 -18.96 6.91
C PHE A 83 4.86 -17.81 7.38
N ALA A 84 3.99 -18.02 8.37
CA ALA A 84 3.11 -16.98 8.90
C ALA A 84 3.91 -15.78 9.42
N ARG A 85 4.91 -16.03 10.26
CA ARG A 85 5.79 -14.97 10.79
C ARG A 85 6.54 -14.23 9.67
N MET A 86 7.07 -14.96 8.68
CA MET A 86 7.78 -14.34 7.56
C MET A 86 6.84 -13.51 6.68
N LEU A 87 5.64 -14.00 6.39
CA LEU A 87 4.66 -13.31 5.56
C LEU A 87 4.18 -12.02 6.23
N HIS A 88 3.86 -12.09 7.52
CA HIS A 88 3.49 -10.92 8.33
C HIS A 88 4.56 -9.82 8.26
N ASN A 89 5.82 -10.18 8.52
CA ASN A 89 6.95 -9.27 8.43
C ASN A 89 7.16 -8.71 7.01
N ALA A 90 7.13 -9.58 5.98
CA ALA A 90 7.36 -9.16 4.60
C ALA A 90 6.30 -8.15 4.09
N LEU A 91 5.07 -8.24 4.61
CA LEU A 91 3.96 -7.36 4.25
C LEU A 91 3.77 -6.17 5.20
N ASN A 92 4.53 -6.11 6.29
CA ASN A 92 4.46 -5.09 7.33
C ASN A 92 3.02 -4.85 7.83
N ILE A 93 2.33 -5.93 8.19
CA ILE A 93 0.95 -5.88 8.68
C ILE A 93 0.97 -5.44 10.14
N GLU A 94 0.24 -4.37 10.44
CA GLU A 94 0.09 -3.84 11.80
C GLU A 94 -1.39 -3.62 12.09
N ILE A 95 -1.86 -4.16 13.22
CA ILE A 95 -3.24 -4.00 13.67
C ILE A 95 -3.23 -3.42 15.09
N ASN A 96 -4.01 -2.35 15.27
CA ASN A 96 -4.20 -1.73 16.58
C ASN A 96 -5.43 -2.34 17.26
N TYR A 97 -5.21 -3.12 18.32
CA TYR A 97 -6.27 -3.70 19.13
C TYR A 97 -6.62 -2.82 20.32
N PHE A 98 -7.91 -2.72 20.62
CA PHE A 98 -8.42 -2.02 21.80
C PHE A 98 -8.63 -2.95 23.01
N ALA A 99 -8.35 -4.25 22.85
CA ALA A 99 -8.44 -5.28 23.88
C ALA A 99 -7.28 -6.28 23.73
N PRO A 100 -6.94 -7.03 24.79
CA PRO A 100 -5.95 -8.11 24.69
C PRO A 100 -6.37 -9.15 23.64
N THR A 101 -5.40 -9.62 22.85
CA THR A 101 -5.60 -10.66 21.83
C THR A 101 -5.41 -12.05 22.43
N ASP A 102 -6.21 -13.01 21.97
CA ASP A 102 -6.10 -14.42 22.35
C ASP A 102 -6.22 -15.34 21.14
N ILE A 103 -5.10 -15.87 20.66
CA ILE A 103 -5.06 -16.77 19.49
C ILE A 103 -5.82 -18.09 19.72
N SER A 104 -6.07 -18.45 20.99
CA SER A 104 -6.85 -19.65 21.31
C SER A 104 -8.33 -19.53 20.91
N GLU A 105 -8.81 -18.32 20.61
CA GLU A 105 -10.13 -18.08 20.00
C GLU A 105 -10.23 -18.69 18.59
N TYR A 106 -9.09 -18.82 17.88
CA TYR A 106 -9.03 -19.30 16.51
C TYR A 106 -8.46 -20.72 16.39
N TYR A 107 -7.47 -21.06 17.23
CA TYR A 107 -6.78 -22.35 17.18
C TYR A 107 -6.53 -22.95 18.56
N ASN A 108 -6.88 -24.22 18.71
CA ASN A 108 -6.77 -24.92 20.00
C ASN A 108 -5.33 -25.38 20.33
N ASP A 109 -4.41 -25.30 19.36
CA ASP A 109 -3.03 -25.80 19.43
C ASP A 109 -1.96 -24.69 19.42
N VAL A 110 -2.38 -23.43 19.54
CA VAL A 110 -1.49 -22.26 19.67
C VAL A 110 -1.91 -21.44 20.89
N LYS A 111 -0.94 -20.97 21.69
CA LYS A 111 -1.17 -20.13 22.86
C LYS A 111 -0.60 -18.74 22.64
N SER A 112 -1.16 -17.71 23.27
CA SER A 112 -0.72 -16.31 23.09
C SER A 112 0.74 -16.03 23.47
N GLY A 113 1.38 -16.91 24.26
CA GLY A 113 2.79 -16.81 24.60
C GLY A 113 3.74 -17.54 23.64
N ASP A 114 3.21 -18.29 22.67
CA ASP A 114 4.03 -19.04 21.71
C ASP A 114 4.67 -18.07 20.71
N THR A 115 5.89 -18.38 20.27
CA THR A 115 6.58 -17.60 19.24
C THR A 115 5.76 -17.60 17.94
N GLY A 116 5.42 -16.40 17.45
CA GLY A 116 4.59 -16.23 16.25
C GLY A 116 3.09 -16.09 16.50
N ALA A 117 2.62 -16.22 17.76
CA ALA A 117 1.21 -16.16 18.07
C ALA A 117 0.55 -14.83 17.70
N ASN A 118 1.24 -13.71 17.90
CA ASN A 118 0.73 -12.38 17.56
C ASN A 118 0.68 -12.19 16.04
N GLU A 119 1.75 -12.56 15.33
CA GLU A 119 1.82 -12.49 13.88
C GLU A 119 0.71 -13.36 13.24
N LEU A 120 0.48 -14.55 13.78
CA LEU A 120 -0.61 -15.42 13.35
C LEU A 120 -1.99 -14.79 13.64
N TYR A 121 -2.18 -14.19 14.82
CA TYR A 121 -3.43 -13.53 15.19
C TYR A 121 -3.78 -12.41 14.21
N ASP A 122 -2.80 -11.58 13.83
CA ASP A 122 -2.99 -10.52 12.85
C ASP A 122 -3.40 -11.09 11.48
N LEU A 123 -2.68 -12.10 11.00
CA LEU A 123 -2.97 -12.72 9.70
C LEU A 123 -4.35 -13.39 9.66
N VAL A 124 -4.80 -14.01 10.74
CA VAL A 124 -6.15 -14.57 10.83
C VAL A 124 -7.20 -13.45 10.86
N THR A 125 -6.94 -12.39 11.62
CA THR A 125 -7.85 -11.22 11.71
C THR A 125 -8.03 -10.54 10.35
N CYS A 126 -6.97 -10.49 9.53
CA CYS A 126 -7.03 -10.03 8.14
C CYS A 126 -7.71 -11.01 7.17
N GLY A 127 -8.05 -12.23 7.60
CA GLY A 127 -8.55 -13.29 6.73
C GLY A 127 -7.48 -13.87 5.78
N ILE A 128 -6.20 -13.65 6.08
CA ILE A 128 -5.08 -14.15 5.27
C ILE A 128 -4.86 -15.64 5.53
N ILE A 129 -4.90 -16.04 6.79
CA ILE A 129 -4.82 -17.45 7.21
C ILE A 129 -6.18 -17.93 7.68
N ASP A 130 -6.70 -18.99 7.05
CA ASP A 130 -7.99 -19.59 7.38
C ASP A 130 -8.04 -20.25 8.76
N THR A 131 -9.16 -20.12 9.47
CA THR A 131 -9.40 -20.87 10.70
C THR A 131 -9.84 -22.31 10.41
N LYS A 132 -9.10 -23.29 10.97
CA LYS A 132 -9.33 -24.73 10.76
C LYS A 132 -9.39 -25.53 12.07
N GLY A 133 -9.56 -24.85 13.21
CA GLY A 133 -9.59 -25.45 14.56
C GLY A 133 -8.22 -25.83 15.12
N SER A 134 -7.33 -26.40 14.32
CA SER A 134 -5.90 -26.61 14.63
C SER A 134 -5.06 -25.95 13.55
N PHE A 135 -4.01 -25.23 13.93
CA PHE A 135 -3.10 -24.58 12.99
C PHE A 135 -1.98 -25.52 12.53
N GLY A 136 -1.45 -26.36 13.42
CA GLY A 136 -0.29 -27.22 13.16
C GLY A 136 1.01 -26.41 12.96
N PRO A 137 1.48 -25.64 13.97
CA PRO A 137 2.56 -24.66 13.80
C PRO A 137 3.89 -25.26 13.31
N SER A 138 4.17 -26.51 13.68
CA SER A 138 5.39 -27.24 13.30
C SER A 138 5.24 -28.11 12.04
N GLU A 139 4.03 -28.24 11.52
CA GLU A 139 3.77 -29.01 10.31
C GLU A 139 4.33 -28.30 9.08
N LYS A 140 4.64 -29.08 8.04
CA LYS A 140 5.14 -28.56 6.78
C LYS A 140 4.01 -27.90 6.00
N LEU A 141 4.35 -26.82 5.32
CA LEU A 141 3.41 -26.08 4.50
C LEU A 141 3.41 -26.64 3.08
N ASP A 142 2.25 -27.09 2.62
CA ASP A 142 2.04 -27.51 1.23
C ASP A 142 2.07 -26.28 0.30
N ARG A 143 2.48 -26.48 -0.96
CA ARG A 143 2.58 -25.40 -1.94
C ARG A 143 1.23 -24.79 -2.34
N ASP A 144 0.17 -25.59 -2.42
CA ASP A 144 -1.17 -25.08 -2.72
C ASP A 144 -1.73 -24.22 -1.58
N GLU A 145 -1.51 -24.64 -0.33
CA GLU A 145 -1.86 -23.89 0.87
C GLU A 145 -1.04 -22.59 1.00
N MET A 146 0.26 -22.63 0.69
CA MET A 146 1.09 -21.42 0.60
C MET A 146 0.53 -20.44 -0.45
N SER A 147 0.13 -20.95 -1.61
CA SER A 147 -0.43 -20.13 -2.70
C SER A 147 -1.76 -19.50 -2.28
N HIS A 148 -2.59 -20.24 -1.55
CA HIS A 148 -3.85 -19.75 -0.99
C HIS A 148 -3.61 -18.57 -0.03
N TYR A 149 -2.72 -18.72 0.97
CA TYR A 149 -2.41 -17.62 1.90
C TYR A 149 -1.83 -16.39 1.21
N ILE A 150 -0.99 -16.59 0.17
CA ILE A 150 -0.45 -15.48 -0.63
C ILE A 150 -1.57 -14.75 -1.39
N MET A 151 -2.53 -15.47 -1.95
CA MET A 151 -3.67 -14.85 -2.64
C MET A 151 -4.60 -14.13 -1.66
N ASN A 152 -4.89 -14.69 -0.50
CA ASN A 152 -5.67 -13.99 0.52
C ASN A 152 -4.97 -12.70 0.97
N ALA A 153 -3.65 -12.75 1.16
CA ALA A 153 -2.85 -11.56 1.46
C ALA A 153 -2.89 -10.52 0.34
N PHE A 154 -2.80 -10.95 -0.92
CA PHE A 154 -2.95 -10.06 -2.07
C PHE A 154 -4.31 -9.36 -2.07
N TYR A 155 -5.42 -10.10 -1.89
CA TYR A 155 -6.76 -9.52 -1.85
C TYR A 155 -6.96 -8.56 -0.68
N TYR A 156 -6.45 -8.91 0.50
CA TYR A 156 -6.46 -8.02 1.66
C TYR A 156 -5.74 -6.69 1.36
N LEU A 157 -4.60 -6.73 0.65
CA LEU A 157 -3.78 -5.55 0.38
C LEU A 157 -4.23 -4.72 -0.83
N SER A 158 -4.85 -5.34 -1.82
CA SER A 158 -5.30 -4.70 -3.07
C SER A 158 -6.79 -4.34 -3.08
N GLY A 159 -7.56 -4.81 -2.09
CA GLY A 159 -9.02 -4.66 -2.03
C GLY A 159 -9.75 -5.82 -2.72
N GLU A 160 -10.90 -6.20 -2.16
CA GLU A 160 -11.65 -7.42 -2.54
C GLU A 160 -12.15 -7.44 -4.01
N ASP A 161 -12.19 -6.29 -4.68
CA ASP A 161 -12.69 -6.14 -6.06
C ASP A 161 -11.61 -6.31 -7.14
N TYR A 162 -10.37 -6.71 -6.80
CA TYR A 162 -9.31 -6.89 -7.79
C TYR A 162 -9.61 -8.09 -8.72
N ALA A 163 -10.15 -7.78 -9.91
CA ALA A 163 -10.55 -8.78 -10.90
C ALA A 163 -9.35 -9.37 -11.64
N ILE A 164 -9.05 -10.64 -11.36
CA ILE A 164 -8.08 -11.44 -12.13
C ILE A 164 -8.86 -12.40 -13.02
N ALA A 165 -8.90 -12.09 -14.32
CA ALA A 165 -9.51 -12.98 -15.30
C ALA A 165 -8.65 -14.24 -15.47
N VAL A 166 -9.20 -15.39 -15.09
CA VAL A 166 -8.62 -16.71 -15.36
C VAL A 166 -9.18 -17.18 -16.70
N SER A 167 -8.66 -16.63 -17.80
CA SER A 167 -9.01 -17.08 -19.16
C SER A 167 -7.78 -17.64 -19.86
N ASP A 168 -7.95 -18.74 -20.60
CA ASP A 168 -6.94 -19.35 -21.48
C ASP A 168 -5.67 -19.90 -20.81
N ILE A 169 -5.72 -20.24 -19.52
CA ILE A 169 -4.60 -20.94 -18.89
C ILE A 169 -4.64 -22.42 -19.20
N LYS A 170 -3.52 -22.91 -19.74
CA LYS A 170 -3.25 -24.34 -19.83
C LYS A 170 -3.15 -24.91 -18.43
N ALA A 171 -4.00 -25.89 -18.14
CA ALA A 171 -3.96 -26.60 -16.88
C ALA A 171 -2.58 -27.23 -16.61
N PHE A 172 -2.21 -27.29 -15.33
CA PHE A 172 -1.00 -27.98 -14.91
C PHE A 172 -1.14 -29.50 -15.12
N ALA A 173 -0.01 -30.17 -15.30
CA ALA A 173 0.04 -31.62 -15.51
C ALA A 173 -0.46 -32.41 -14.29
N ASP A 174 -0.34 -31.84 -13.10
CA ASP A 174 -0.80 -32.34 -11.81
C ASP A 174 -2.01 -31.58 -11.25
N ASP A 175 -2.84 -30.99 -12.13
CA ASP A 175 -4.02 -30.22 -11.76
C ASP A 175 -5.00 -30.99 -10.84
N SER A 176 -5.10 -32.32 -11.02
CA SER A 176 -5.95 -33.18 -10.19
C SER A 176 -5.43 -33.39 -8.76
N GLU A 177 -4.19 -33.00 -8.45
CA GLU A 177 -3.64 -33.08 -7.09
C GLU A 177 -3.89 -31.82 -6.26
N ILE A 178 -4.31 -30.72 -6.92
CA ILE A 178 -4.60 -29.45 -6.27
C ILE A 178 -5.87 -29.61 -5.42
N ARG A 179 -5.86 -29.11 -4.17
CA ARG A 179 -7.10 -29.00 -3.39
C ARG A 179 -8.11 -28.15 -4.17
N GLU A 180 -9.31 -28.65 -4.40
CA GLU A 180 -10.35 -27.92 -5.16
C GLU A 180 -10.58 -26.48 -4.64
N ALA A 181 -10.55 -26.29 -3.32
CA ALA A 181 -10.68 -24.97 -2.70
C ALA A 181 -9.55 -23.98 -3.09
N TYR A 182 -8.36 -24.46 -3.43
CA TYR A 182 -7.16 -23.64 -3.71
C TYR A 182 -6.82 -23.57 -5.19
N LYS A 183 -7.62 -24.22 -6.03
CA LYS A 183 -7.38 -24.32 -7.47
C LYS A 183 -7.29 -22.95 -8.13
N ASN A 184 -8.26 -22.09 -7.86
CA ASN A 184 -8.29 -20.74 -8.40
C ASN A 184 -7.10 -19.90 -7.91
N ASP A 185 -6.67 -20.07 -6.67
CA ASP A 185 -5.57 -19.31 -6.09
C ASP A 185 -4.23 -19.70 -6.70
N ILE A 186 -4.00 -20.98 -7.00
CA ILE A 186 -2.82 -21.39 -7.77
C ILE A 186 -2.82 -20.74 -9.15
N TYR A 187 -3.95 -20.77 -9.87
CA TYR A 187 -4.01 -20.17 -11.20
C TYR A 187 -3.78 -18.66 -11.15
N ARG A 188 -4.43 -17.96 -10.22
CA ARG A 188 -4.29 -16.51 -10.06
C ARG A 188 -2.91 -16.09 -9.62
N SER A 189 -2.31 -16.81 -8.65
CA SER A 189 -0.93 -16.54 -8.22
C SER A 189 0.08 -16.81 -9.34
N ALA A 190 -0.18 -17.77 -10.24
CA ALA A 190 0.61 -17.98 -11.43
C ALA A 190 0.45 -16.85 -12.47
N ILE A 191 -0.78 -16.35 -12.70
CA ILE A 191 -1.04 -15.19 -13.58
C ILE A 191 -0.28 -13.96 -13.08
N LEU A 192 -0.33 -13.70 -11.78
CA LEU A 192 0.36 -12.58 -11.14
C LEU A 192 1.89 -12.78 -11.08
N GLY A 193 2.41 -13.94 -11.52
CA GLY A 193 3.83 -14.25 -11.45
C GLY A 193 4.37 -14.45 -10.03
N LEU A 194 3.49 -14.57 -9.03
CA LEU A 194 3.85 -14.81 -7.64
C LEU A 194 4.39 -16.24 -7.49
N VAL A 195 3.65 -17.22 -8.01
CA VAL A 195 4.01 -18.64 -7.94
C VAL A 195 4.39 -19.15 -9.33
N ASN A 196 5.53 -19.86 -9.40
CA ASN A 196 5.95 -20.56 -10.61
C ASN A 196 5.84 -22.07 -10.42
N GLY A 197 5.50 -22.80 -11.49
CA GLY A 197 5.63 -24.25 -11.52
C GLY A 197 7.08 -24.71 -11.37
N ARG A 198 7.29 -25.99 -11.04
CA ARG A 198 8.60 -26.63 -10.89
C ARG A 198 9.17 -27.17 -12.22
N GLY A 199 8.71 -26.66 -13.35
CA GLY A 199 9.06 -27.15 -14.69
C GLY A 199 8.11 -28.23 -15.21
N ASP A 200 8.21 -28.55 -16.50
CA ASP A 200 7.46 -29.61 -17.20
C ASP A 200 5.93 -29.54 -17.04
N GLY A 201 5.40 -28.36 -16.70
CA GLY A 201 3.97 -28.14 -16.46
C GLY A 201 3.46 -28.56 -15.08
N PHE A 202 4.33 -28.84 -14.10
CA PHE A 202 3.93 -29.27 -12.75
C PHE A 202 4.01 -28.13 -11.72
N VAL A 203 3.10 -28.14 -10.73
CA VAL A 203 3.16 -27.25 -9.55
C VAL A 203 3.56 -27.98 -8.27
N LYS A 204 3.35 -29.30 -8.22
CA LYS A 204 3.50 -30.17 -7.06
C LYS A 204 2.73 -29.64 -5.85
N PRO A 205 1.38 -29.53 -5.94
CA PRO A 205 0.57 -28.81 -4.97
C PRO A 205 0.67 -29.38 -3.55
N ARG A 206 0.79 -30.71 -3.42
CA ARG A 206 0.94 -31.44 -2.15
C ARG A 206 2.38 -31.66 -1.71
N GLY A 207 3.34 -31.10 -2.44
CA GLY A 207 4.74 -31.12 -2.03
C GLY A 207 5.01 -30.00 -1.04
N ASP A 208 5.87 -30.26 -0.07
CA ASP A 208 6.37 -29.23 0.85
C ASP A 208 6.97 -28.04 0.09
N ALA A 209 6.58 -26.84 0.51
CA ALA A 209 7.25 -25.60 0.14
C ALA A 209 8.60 -25.48 0.84
N THR A 210 9.64 -25.11 0.10
CA THR A 210 10.97 -24.85 0.68
C THR A 210 11.05 -23.42 1.22
N ARG A 211 12.00 -23.15 2.12
CA ARG A 211 12.29 -21.78 2.59
C ARG A 211 12.61 -20.81 1.45
N ALA A 212 13.35 -21.27 0.44
CA ALA A 212 13.65 -20.48 -0.76
C ALA A 212 12.40 -20.14 -1.59
N GLU A 213 11.47 -21.08 -1.72
CA GLU A 213 10.19 -20.86 -2.40
C GLU A 213 9.33 -19.88 -1.61
N ALA A 214 9.17 -20.10 -0.31
CA ALA A 214 8.39 -19.26 0.58
C ALA A 214 8.81 -17.78 0.55
N VAL A 215 10.11 -17.50 0.80
CA VAL A 215 10.62 -16.12 0.82
C VAL A 215 10.51 -15.45 -0.54
N THR A 216 10.64 -16.22 -1.63
CA THR A 216 10.51 -15.68 -2.98
C THR A 216 9.07 -15.28 -3.28
N VAL A 217 8.09 -16.13 -2.95
CA VAL A 217 6.68 -15.83 -3.23
C VAL A 217 6.19 -14.67 -2.35
N ALA A 218 6.56 -14.64 -1.07
CA ALA A 218 6.24 -13.52 -0.18
C ALA A 218 6.90 -12.21 -0.63
N GLY A 219 8.18 -12.25 -1.00
CA GLY A 219 8.90 -11.08 -1.50
C GLY A 219 8.34 -10.56 -2.83
N ARG A 220 7.92 -11.45 -3.74
CA ARG A 220 7.22 -11.05 -4.98
C ARG A 220 5.92 -10.33 -4.68
N LEU A 221 5.14 -10.83 -3.72
CA LEU A 221 3.90 -10.18 -3.31
C LEU A 221 4.18 -8.80 -2.69
N ALA A 222 5.16 -8.71 -1.79
CA ALA A 222 5.54 -7.48 -1.13
C ALA A 222 5.97 -6.40 -2.15
N GLU A 223 6.82 -6.76 -3.13
CA GLU A 223 7.21 -5.83 -4.20
C GLU A 223 6.03 -5.49 -5.12
N LEU A 224 5.19 -6.46 -5.50
CA LEU A 224 4.00 -6.20 -6.32
C LEU A 224 3.07 -5.17 -5.67
N VAL A 225 2.82 -5.31 -4.36
CA VAL A 225 1.97 -4.39 -3.60
C VAL A 225 2.69 -3.05 -3.39
N LYS A 226 4.01 -3.06 -3.18
CA LYS A 226 4.81 -1.84 -3.06
C LYS A 226 4.76 -1.04 -4.36
N GLU A 227 4.99 -1.67 -5.50
CA GLU A 227 4.88 -1.05 -6.83
C GLU A 227 3.48 -0.47 -7.09
N GLN A 228 2.42 -1.13 -6.63
CA GLN A 228 1.08 -0.55 -6.70
C GLN A 228 0.92 0.69 -5.80
N LYS A 229 1.50 0.70 -4.59
CA LYS A 229 1.38 1.79 -3.61
C LYS A 229 2.36 2.96 -3.82
N SER A 230 3.56 2.73 -4.37
CA SER A 230 4.67 3.70 -4.43
C SER A 230 4.73 4.50 -5.72
N ASN A 231 3.97 4.12 -6.74
CA ASN A 231 4.10 4.69 -8.09
C ASN A 231 3.07 5.79 -8.38
N VAL A 232 2.12 6.08 -7.50
CA VAL A 232 1.29 7.29 -7.57
C VAL A 232 1.66 8.21 -6.43
N VAL A 233 2.27 9.36 -6.74
CA VAL A 233 2.77 10.30 -5.73
C VAL A 233 1.85 11.49 -5.62
N VAL A 234 1.31 11.73 -4.43
CA VAL A 234 0.49 12.91 -4.15
C VAL A 234 1.29 13.98 -3.41
N LYS A 235 1.30 15.21 -3.91
CA LYS A 235 2.03 16.34 -3.30
C LYS A 235 1.10 17.52 -3.07
N ALA A 236 0.99 17.96 -1.83
CA ALA A 236 0.27 19.19 -1.48
C ALA A 236 1.25 20.37 -1.34
N SER A 237 0.85 21.56 -1.79
CA SER A 237 1.64 22.79 -1.70
C SER A 237 0.77 23.99 -1.31
N ALA A 238 1.36 24.92 -0.55
CA ALA A 238 0.81 26.23 -0.26
C ALA A 238 1.91 27.28 -0.40
N LYS A 239 1.72 28.26 -1.30
CA LYS A 239 2.72 29.30 -1.59
C LYS A 239 2.10 30.67 -1.58
N GLU A 240 2.65 31.55 -0.76
CA GLU A 240 2.29 32.96 -0.80
C GLU A 240 2.90 33.63 -2.03
N ASP A 241 2.06 34.27 -2.85
CA ASP A 241 2.49 35.16 -3.92
C ASP A 241 1.61 36.42 -3.91
N LYS A 242 2.23 37.60 -3.85
CA LYS A 242 1.56 38.91 -3.91
C LYS A 242 0.36 39.09 -2.95
N GLY A 243 0.43 38.47 -1.76
CA GLY A 243 -0.63 38.55 -0.76
C GLY A 243 -1.79 37.59 -0.98
N GLU A 244 -1.69 36.66 -1.93
CA GLU A 244 -2.57 35.51 -2.10
C GLU A 244 -1.88 34.25 -1.57
N LEU A 245 -2.67 33.28 -1.09
CA LEU A 245 -2.15 31.94 -0.78
C LEU A 245 -2.58 30.97 -1.88
N ASN A 246 -1.63 30.60 -2.73
CA ASN A 246 -1.85 29.61 -3.79
C ASN A 246 -1.77 28.21 -3.21
N LEU A 247 -2.82 27.41 -3.40
CA LEU A 247 -2.96 26.05 -2.91
C LEU A 247 -2.94 25.09 -4.08
N SER A 248 -2.22 23.98 -3.96
CA SER A 248 -2.28 22.90 -4.94
C SER A 248 -2.16 21.53 -4.32
N VAL A 249 -2.76 20.55 -4.99
CA VAL A 249 -2.48 19.13 -4.81
C VAL A 249 -2.22 18.52 -6.17
N SER A 250 -1.07 17.85 -6.32
CA SER A 250 -0.72 17.15 -7.54
C SER A 250 -0.65 15.65 -7.33
N ILE A 251 -0.98 14.91 -8.38
CA ILE A 251 -1.02 13.45 -8.42
C ILE A 251 -0.17 13.04 -9.61
N VAL A 252 1.04 12.54 -9.32
CA VAL A 252 2.01 12.11 -10.32
C VAL A 252 1.84 10.61 -10.54
N ASN A 253 1.52 10.22 -11.76
CA ASN A 253 1.45 8.82 -12.15
C ASN A 253 2.82 8.34 -12.66
N ASN A 254 3.58 7.67 -11.79
CA ASN A 254 4.81 6.96 -12.15
C ASN A 254 4.58 5.48 -12.47
N THR A 255 3.33 5.03 -12.67
CA THR A 255 3.02 3.66 -13.10
C THR A 255 3.13 3.53 -14.63
N ASP A 256 3.03 2.28 -15.13
CA ASP A 256 2.97 1.96 -16.56
C ASP A 256 1.52 1.91 -17.12
N LYS A 257 0.51 2.19 -16.30
CA LYS A 257 -0.92 2.18 -16.66
C LYS A 257 -1.58 3.53 -16.38
N THR A 258 -2.76 3.75 -16.96
CA THR A 258 -3.55 4.94 -16.64
C THR A 258 -4.15 4.81 -15.24
N VAL A 259 -3.88 5.79 -14.38
CA VAL A 259 -4.52 5.93 -13.07
C VAL A 259 -5.88 6.60 -13.25
N VAL A 260 -6.92 6.04 -12.62
CA VAL A 260 -8.29 6.53 -12.67
C VAL A 260 -8.79 6.83 -11.26
N ILE A 261 -9.32 8.04 -11.08
CA ILE A 261 -10.04 8.46 -9.88
C ILE A 261 -11.50 8.67 -10.27
N GLU A 262 -12.40 7.99 -9.58
CA GLU A 262 -13.83 8.18 -9.70
C GLU A 262 -14.34 9.13 -8.62
N HIS A 263 -14.90 10.25 -9.04
CA HIS A 263 -15.47 11.26 -8.17
C HIS A 263 -16.99 11.09 -8.16
N GLY A 264 -17.59 10.93 -6.98
CA GLY A 264 -19.03 10.70 -6.85
C GLY A 264 -19.90 11.90 -7.27
N TYR A 265 -19.31 13.09 -7.39
CA TYR A 265 -19.94 14.33 -7.81
C TYR A 265 -18.87 15.27 -8.37
N GLY A 266 -19.24 16.48 -8.81
CA GLY A 266 -18.32 17.39 -9.49
C GLY A 266 -17.31 18.12 -8.62
N GLN A 267 -17.22 17.79 -7.33
CA GLN A 267 -16.06 18.19 -6.53
C GLN A 267 -14.96 17.19 -6.81
N LEU A 268 -13.77 17.67 -7.18
CA LEU A 268 -12.61 16.81 -7.44
C LEU A 268 -11.61 16.86 -6.29
N PHE A 269 -11.51 18.01 -5.62
CA PHE A 269 -10.57 18.29 -4.54
C PHE A 269 -11.18 19.24 -3.49
N ASP A 270 -10.46 19.43 -2.38
CA ASP A 270 -10.78 20.42 -1.36
C ASP A 270 -9.51 20.93 -0.66
N PHE A 271 -9.63 22.05 0.04
CA PHE A 271 -8.58 22.57 0.91
C PHE A 271 -9.16 23.08 2.23
N THR A 272 -8.49 22.77 3.33
CA THR A 272 -8.79 23.33 4.66
C THR A 272 -7.54 23.95 5.27
N ILE A 273 -7.74 25.06 5.98
CA ILE A 273 -6.69 25.73 6.75
C ILE A 273 -7.12 25.72 8.21
N GLN A 274 -6.21 25.34 9.10
CA GLN A 274 -6.47 25.21 10.52
C GLN A 274 -5.46 26.01 11.36
N ASP A 275 -5.91 26.44 12.53
CA ASP A 275 -5.07 27.03 13.54
C ASP A 275 -4.32 25.96 14.36
N LYS A 276 -3.51 26.41 15.32
CA LYS A 276 -2.72 25.53 16.20
C LYS A 276 -3.57 24.63 17.12
N ASN A 277 -4.85 24.96 17.32
CA ASN A 277 -5.78 24.20 18.13
C ASN A 277 -6.62 23.23 17.27
N GLY A 278 -6.42 23.22 15.95
CA GLY A 278 -7.19 22.45 14.99
C GLY A 278 -8.51 23.11 14.58
N GLU A 279 -8.77 24.36 15.00
CA GLU A 279 -9.95 25.11 14.57
C GLU A 279 -9.82 25.51 13.10
N GLN A 280 -10.91 25.36 12.34
CA GLN A 280 -10.93 25.62 10.91
C GLN A 280 -11.01 27.14 10.63
N LEU A 281 -9.94 27.69 10.06
CA LEU A 281 -9.83 29.08 9.62
C LEU A 281 -10.42 29.31 8.22
N TYR A 282 -10.31 28.30 7.35
CA TYR A 282 -10.80 28.36 5.97
C TYR A 282 -11.16 26.98 5.45
N HIS A 283 -12.20 26.92 4.62
CA HIS A 283 -12.63 25.72 3.91
C HIS A 283 -13.09 26.09 2.51
N TRP A 284 -12.36 25.60 1.52
CA TRP A 284 -12.51 26.00 0.12
C TRP A 284 -13.87 25.64 -0.48
N ALA A 285 -14.42 24.48 -0.12
CA ALA A 285 -15.70 24.03 -0.67
C ALA A 285 -16.94 24.67 0.01
N ALA A 286 -16.77 25.43 1.10
CA ALA A 286 -17.88 25.85 1.97
C ALA A 286 -18.97 26.67 1.26
N ASP A 287 -18.61 27.42 0.22
CA ASP A 287 -19.51 28.29 -0.55
C ASP A 287 -19.67 27.86 -2.02
N LYS A 288 -19.16 26.66 -2.38
CA LYS A 288 -19.18 26.15 -3.74
C LYS A 288 -20.36 25.20 -3.97
N LEU A 289 -20.87 25.21 -5.20
CA LEU A 289 -21.89 24.28 -5.66
C LEU A 289 -21.26 23.36 -6.71
N PHE A 290 -21.40 22.06 -6.48
CA PHE A 290 -20.88 21.04 -7.39
C PHE A 290 -22.02 20.33 -8.11
N PRO A 291 -21.86 20.01 -9.41
CA PRO A 291 -22.87 19.25 -10.12
C PRO A 291 -22.97 17.82 -9.57
N MET A 292 -24.20 17.30 -9.51
CA MET A 292 -24.50 15.93 -9.06
C MET A 292 -24.26 14.92 -10.18
N MET A 293 -23.04 14.87 -10.71
CA MET A 293 -22.65 13.94 -11.76
C MET A 293 -21.32 13.29 -11.44
N ILE A 294 -21.22 11.99 -11.71
CA ILE A 294 -19.98 11.24 -11.57
C ILE A 294 -18.97 11.80 -12.56
N MET A 295 -17.76 12.06 -12.07
CA MET A 295 -16.64 12.55 -12.87
C MET A 295 -15.45 11.59 -12.73
N TRP A 296 -14.56 11.62 -13.72
CA TRP A 296 -13.34 10.81 -13.71
C TRP A 296 -12.12 11.69 -13.96
N THR A 297 -11.09 11.51 -13.13
CA THR A 297 -9.74 11.99 -13.42
C THR A 297 -8.93 10.82 -13.94
N LYS A 298 -8.40 10.93 -15.17
CA LYS A 298 -7.55 9.93 -15.79
C LYS A 298 -6.16 10.52 -15.99
N ILE A 299 -5.13 9.83 -15.51
CA ILE A 299 -3.74 10.29 -15.54
C ILE A 299 -2.93 9.24 -16.29
N ALA A 300 -2.39 9.56 -17.46
CA ALA A 300 -1.63 8.58 -18.23
C ALA A 300 -0.27 8.28 -17.58
N PRO A 301 0.41 7.18 -17.96
CA PRO A 301 1.76 6.88 -17.48
C PRO A 301 2.72 8.06 -17.66
N GLY A 302 3.41 8.44 -16.59
CA GLY A 302 4.35 9.58 -16.57
C GLY A 302 3.70 10.96 -16.51
N GLU A 303 2.36 11.06 -16.48
CA GLU A 303 1.65 12.34 -16.38
C GLU A 303 1.34 12.74 -14.94
N GLU A 304 0.97 14.00 -14.77
CA GLU A 304 0.58 14.60 -13.50
C GLU A 304 -0.78 15.28 -13.65
N ALA A 305 -1.71 15.01 -12.73
CA ALA A 305 -2.90 15.83 -12.55
C ALA A 305 -2.65 16.85 -11.44
N VAL A 306 -2.94 18.12 -11.69
CA VAL A 306 -2.79 19.20 -10.71
C VAL A 306 -4.14 19.85 -10.47
N PHE A 307 -4.55 19.90 -9.22
CA PHE A 307 -5.68 20.69 -8.75
C PHE A 307 -5.18 21.87 -7.94
N SER A 308 -5.65 23.06 -8.26
CA SER A 308 -5.22 24.27 -7.57
C SER A 308 -6.33 25.30 -7.48
N ASP A 309 -6.25 26.13 -6.45
CA ASP A 309 -7.01 27.36 -6.31
C ASP A 309 -6.22 28.31 -5.38
N LYS A 310 -6.77 29.47 -5.08
CA LYS A 310 -6.14 30.46 -4.20
C LYS A 310 -7.08 30.92 -3.10
N VAL A 311 -6.49 31.31 -1.98
CA VAL A 311 -7.15 32.15 -0.98
C VAL A 311 -6.92 33.60 -1.36
N GLU A 312 -8.00 34.30 -1.67
CA GLU A 312 -7.96 35.71 -2.06
C GLU A 312 -7.34 36.60 -0.97
N PRO A 313 -6.70 37.72 -1.32
CA PRO A 313 -5.95 38.55 -0.38
C PRO A 313 -6.77 39.02 0.82
N GLU A 314 -8.04 39.34 0.61
CA GLU A 314 -8.93 39.82 1.67
C GLU A 314 -9.11 38.75 2.75
N VAL A 315 -9.30 37.48 2.36
CA VAL A 315 -9.47 36.37 3.29
C VAL A 315 -8.13 35.97 3.89
N TYR A 316 -7.09 35.83 3.05
CA TYR A 316 -5.77 35.41 3.50
C TYR A 316 -5.18 36.38 4.53
N SER A 317 -5.34 37.70 4.32
CA SER A 317 -4.86 38.71 5.27
C SER A 317 -5.47 38.59 6.67
N CYS A 318 -6.70 38.09 6.79
CA CYS A 318 -7.38 37.88 8.06
C CYS A 318 -6.85 36.66 8.82
N ILE A 319 -6.40 35.61 8.11
CA ILE A 319 -6.06 34.32 8.74
C ILE A 319 -4.57 34.00 8.76
N LYS A 320 -3.73 34.70 7.96
CA LYS A 320 -2.32 34.33 7.72
C LYS A 320 -1.46 34.15 8.98
N ASN A 321 -1.75 34.89 10.05
CA ASN A 321 -0.98 34.84 11.30
C ASN A 321 -1.42 33.69 12.23
N GLU A 322 -2.54 33.04 11.91
CA GLU A 322 -3.13 31.97 12.70
C GLU A 322 -2.93 30.59 12.05
N ILE A 323 -2.49 30.54 10.79
CA ILE A 323 -2.26 29.30 10.03
C ILE A 323 -1.21 28.44 10.73
N ALA A 324 -1.62 27.24 11.15
CA ALA A 324 -0.71 26.20 11.63
C ALA A 324 -0.65 24.99 10.69
N ALA A 325 -1.73 24.69 9.98
CA ALA A 325 -1.78 23.59 9.04
C ALA A 325 -2.62 23.94 7.81
N VAL A 326 -2.14 23.49 6.65
CA VAL A 326 -2.90 23.46 5.40
C VAL A 326 -3.02 22.01 4.96
N LYS A 327 -4.24 21.56 4.68
CA LYS A 327 -4.52 20.22 4.16
C LYS A 327 -5.20 20.32 2.82
N ALA A 328 -4.74 19.50 1.88
CA ALA A 328 -5.41 19.27 0.61
C ALA A 328 -6.12 17.92 0.62
N TYR A 329 -7.23 17.83 -0.09
CA TYR A 329 -8.00 16.60 -0.20
C TYR A 329 -8.25 16.29 -1.67
N ILE A 330 -8.19 15.02 -2.01
CA ILE A 330 -8.70 14.50 -3.27
C ILE A 330 -10.00 13.78 -2.90
N THR A 331 -11.07 14.08 -3.62
CA THR A 331 -12.38 13.45 -3.37
C THR A 331 -12.55 12.24 -4.28
N GLY A 332 -13.32 11.23 -3.85
CA GLY A 332 -13.59 10.04 -4.64
C GLY A 332 -12.74 8.83 -4.25
N THR A 333 -12.69 7.85 -5.14
CA THR A 333 -12.03 6.56 -4.93
C THR A 333 -11.20 6.18 -6.14
N SER A 334 -10.12 5.43 -5.93
CA SER A 334 -9.31 4.85 -6.99
C SER A 334 -8.96 3.41 -6.62
N SER A 335 -8.99 2.51 -7.61
CA SER A 335 -8.43 1.17 -7.48
C SER A 335 -6.91 1.14 -7.66
N ASP A 336 -6.33 2.22 -8.18
CA ASP A 336 -4.91 2.28 -8.54
C ASP A 336 -4.03 2.77 -7.38
N PHE A 337 -4.59 3.54 -6.44
CA PHE A 337 -3.90 3.96 -5.21
C PHE A 337 -4.90 4.36 -4.12
N LYS A 338 -4.46 4.30 -2.86
CA LYS A 338 -5.26 4.75 -1.72
C LYS A 338 -5.25 6.27 -1.62
N ILE A 339 -6.43 6.88 -1.73
CA ILE A 339 -6.62 8.30 -1.44
C ILE A 339 -6.72 8.50 0.08
N ASN A 340 -5.97 9.43 0.63
CA ASN A 340 -5.96 9.70 2.07
C ASN A 340 -7.19 10.53 2.48
N SER A 341 -8.12 9.91 3.20
CA SER A 341 -9.34 10.56 3.72
C SER A 341 -9.05 11.66 4.75
N GLU A 342 -7.92 11.58 5.47
CA GLU A 342 -7.50 12.58 6.46
C GLU A 342 -6.82 13.82 5.85
N GLY A 343 -6.65 13.81 4.53
CA GLY A 343 -6.01 14.86 3.75
C GLY A 343 -4.49 14.78 3.72
N TYR A 344 -3.89 15.51 2.78
CA TYR A 344 -2.47 15.62 2.56
C TYR A 344 -1.98 16.93 3.16
N ILE A 345 -1.13 16.83 4.19
CA ILE A 345 -0.56 17.99 4.87
C ILE A 345 0.47 18.64 3.94
N VAL A 346 0.41 19.97 3.82
CA VAL A 346 1.43 20.75 3.11
C VAL A 346 2.71 20.78 3.93
N SER A 347 3.78 20.18 3.40
CA SER A 347 5.10 20.14 4.06
C SER A 347 5.93 21.40 3.84
N ASP A 348 5.75 22.10 2.72
CA ASP A 348 6.43 23.35 2.39
C ASP A 348 5.49 24.54 2.54
N ILE A 349 5.30 24.99 3.78
CA ILE A 349 4.70 26.30 4.04
C ILE A 349 5.81 27.34 3.90
N SER A 350 6.11 27.74 2.66
CA SER A 350 7.03 28.86 2.38
C SER A 350 6.36 30.20 2.71
N LEU A 351 5.96 30.38 3.96
CA LEU A 351 5.62 31.69 4.51
C LEU A 351 6.93 32.42 4.68
N LYS A 352 7.25 33.35 3.79
CA LYS A 352 8.36 34.28 4.03
C LYS A 352 8.07 34.97 5.35
N ALA A 353 8.83 34.61 6.38
CA ALA A 353 8.93 35.38 7.60
C ALA A 353 9.49 36.77 7.22
N MET A 354 8.60 37.71 6.92
CA MET A 354 8.94 39.13 6.92
C MET A 354 8.74 39.63 8.35
N SER A 355 9.83 39.60 9.10
CA SER A 355 10.06 40.50 10.24
C SER A 355 10.10 41.95 9.80
#